data_AF-A0A535EYH6-F1
#
_entry.id   AF-A0A535EYH6-F1
#
_cell.length_a   1.000
_cell.length_b   1.000
_cell.length_c   1.000
_cell.angle_alpha   90.00
_cell.angle_beta   90.00
_cell.angle_gamma   90.00
#
_symmetry.space_group_name_H-M   'P 1'
#
loop_
_entity.id
_entity.type
_entity.pdbx_description
1 polymer ?
#
loop_
_entity_poly.entity_id
_entity_poly.type
_entity_poly.pdbx_seq_one_letter_code
_entity_poly.pdbx_strand_id
1 'polypeptide(L)'
;MFNETTIARLLSHWQVLLEAIVRDPEQPIETLPLLTEAEREHLLLQSNATMSHAGPELCAHQLFEQQVARTPDAVAVACGEDEVLTYRELNRRANQLAHYLQQLGVGPEVLVGICLERSSELIVGVLAVLKAGGAYVPLHPTYPGERLAYLLQETHVGIVLTQQQLCEQIFNPSTGFGKDIGTRYLPEGEVYTSNHNKSSGNTLEQLWQTVTAQADQNLISTISPDNLAYIIYTSGSTGVPKGVQVTQRGLGNLGLAQAEKFVIGPGSRVLQFASLSFDASVSEILMTLLTGGSLYLAEAARIQPGKDLLKLLQEQAITCVTLPPSVLAV
;
A
#
# COMPACT_ATOMS: atom_id res chain seq x y z
N MET A 1 9.89 30.12 -29.12
CA MET A 1 10.32 28.70 -28.97
C MET A 1 11.59 28.57 -28.13
N PHE A 2 12.54 29.52 -28.18
CA PHE A 2 13.70 29.54 -27.26
C PHE A 2 13.90 30.93 -26.66
N ASN A 3 14.43 30.98 -25.43
CA ASN A 3 14.95 32.19 -24.80
C ASN A 3 16.50 32.16 -24.85
N GLU A 4 17.11 33.29 -24.51
CA GLU A 4 18.58 33.47 -24.54
C GLU A 4 19.32 32.41 -23.72
N THR A 5 18.82 32.09 -22.52
CA THR A 5 19.44 31.08 -21.64
C THR A 5 19.39 29.68 -22.24
N THR A 6 18.30 29.34 -22.95
CA THR A 6 18.22 28.04 -23.65
C THR A 6 19.21 27.97 -24.81
N ILE A 7 19.36 29.05 -25.58
CA ILE A 7 20.31 29.09 -26.69
C ILE A 7 21.75 29.02 -26.18
N ALA A 8 22.09 29.76 -25.11
CA ALA A 8 23.43 29.71 -24.51
C ALA A 8 23.79 28.29 -24.02
N ARG A 9 22.82 27.58 -23.41
CA ARG A 9 22.99 26.19 -23.00
C ARG A 9 23.21 25.25 -24.19
N LEU A 10 22.40 25.36 -25.24
CA LEU A 10 22.56 24.55 -26.45
C LEU A 10 23.92 24.77 -27.14
N LEU A 11 24.40 26.02 -27.18
CA LEU A 11 25.73 26.33 -27.70
C LEU A 11 26.83 25.69 -26.86
N SER A 12 26.69 25.70 -25.53
CA SER A 12 27.64 25.04 -24.62
C SER A 12 27.66 23.52 -24.83
N HIS A 13 26.49 22.90 -25.04
CA HIS A 13 26.40 21.47 -25.39
C HIS A 13 27.08 21.15 -26.71
N TRP A 14 26.86 22.00 -27.72
CA TRP A 14 27.50 21.86 -29.03
C TRP A 14 29.02 21.95 -28.94
N GLN A 15 29.53 22.86 -28.13
CA GLN A 15 30.96 22.99 -27.89
C GLN A 15 31.55 21.72 -27.26
N VAL A 16 30.93 21.19 -26.19
CA VAL A 16 31.38 19.95 -25.53
C VAL A 16 31.42 18.78 -26.52
N LEU A 17 30.38 18.65 -27.35
CA LEU A 17 30.29 17.61 -28.36
C LEU A 17 31.41 17.72 -29.40
N LEU A 18 31.62 18.92 -29.97
CA LEU A 18 32.67 19.14 -30.97
C LEU A 18 34.08 18.91 -30.39
N GLU A 19 34.33 19.37 -29.16
CA GLU A 19 35.60 19.14 -28.47
C GLU A 19 35.86 17.64 -28.25
N ALA A 20 34.83 16.86 -27.93
CA ALA A 20 34.95 15.41 -27.75
C ALA A 20 35.25 14.69 -29.08
N ILE A 21 34.54 15.05 -30.17
CA ILE A 21 34.77 14.49 -31.52
C ILE A 21 36.21 14.76 -32.00
N VAL A 22 36.71 15.97 -31.77
CA VAL A 22 38.08 16.34 -32.17
C VAL A 22 39.13 15.60 -31.33
N ARG A 23 38.83 15.31 -30.05
CA ARG A 23 39.75 14.61 -29.15
C ARG A 23 39.90 13.13 -29.48
N ASP A 24 38.81 12.46 -29.83
CA ASP A 24 38.80 11.04 -30.21
C ASP A 24 37.80 10.77 -31.35
N PRO A 25 38.23 10.87 -32.62
CA PRO A 25 37.36 10.70 -33.78
C PRO A 25 36.79 9.28 -33.96
N GLU A 26 37.43 8.27 -33.36
CA GLU A 26 36.98 6.88 -33.44
C GLU A 26 35.98 6.54 -32.31
N GLN A 27 35.73 7.48 -31.39
CA GLN A 27 34.75 7.30 -30.33
C GLN A 27 33.34 7.11 -30.92
N PRO A 28 32.59 6.07 -30.50
CA PRO A 28 31.21 5.88 -30.94
C PRO A 28 30.33 7.07 -30.56
N ILE A 29 29.55 7.58 -31.52
CA ILE A 29 28.70 8.77 -31.37
C ILE A 29 27.79 8.68 -30.13
N GLU A 30 27.28 7.50 -29.82
CA GLU A 30 26.39 7.24 -28.68
C GLU A 30 27.03 7.46 -27.30
N THR A 31 28.36 7.56 -27.23
CA THR A 31 29.11 7.74 -25.97
C THR A 31 29.66 9.16 -25.80
N LEU A 32 29.51 10.02 -26.82
CA LEU A 32 30.01 11.39 -26.76
C LEU A 32 29.25 12.21 -25.71
N PRO A 33 29.95 12.98 -24.86
CA PRO A 33 29.29 13.83 -23.89
C PRO A 33 28.57 14.99 -24.58
N LEU A 34 27.35 15.27 -24.14
CA LEU A 34 26.58 16.44 -24.57
C LEU A 34 26.46 17.49 -23.46
N LEU A 35 26.34 17.03 -22.22
CA LEU A 35 26.21 17.91 -21.06
C LEU A 35 27.56 18.47 -20.67
N THR A 36 27.58 19.73 -20.23
CA THR A 36 28.74 20.29 -19.54
C THR A 36 28.96 19.57 -18.21
N GLU A 37 30.20 19.56 -17.70
CA GLU A 37 30.49 18.95 -16.40
C GLU A 37 29.67 19.58 -15.28
N ALA A 38 29.48 20.91 -15.32
CA ALA A 38 28.66 21.63 -14.34
C ALA A 38 27.19 21.19 -14.36
N GLU A 39 26.60 20.95 -15.55
CA GLU A 39 25.24 20.44 -15.65
C GLU A 39 25.15 18.98 -15.21
N ARG A 40 26.14 18.16 -15.56
CA ARG A 40 26.22 16.78 -15.10
C ARG A 40 26.31 16.70 -13.59
N GLU A 41 27.16 17.52 -12.97
CA GLU A 41 27.31 17.65 -11.53
C GLU A 41 25.99 18.13 -10.89
N HIS A 42 25.35 19.15 -11.46
CA HIS A 42 24.07 19.64 -10.99
C HIS A 42 22.97 18.57 -11.03
N LEU A 43 22.90 17.77 -12.10
CA LEU A 43 21.91 16.70 -12.23
C LEU A 43 22.21 15.52 -11.31
N LEU A 44 23.48 15.11 -11.19
CA LEU A 44 23.85 13.92 -10.43
C LEU A 44 23.96 14.16 -8.92
N LEU A 45 24.42 15.34 -8.52
CA LEU A 45 24.71 15.63 -7.12
C LEU A 45 23.67 16.58 -6.53
N GLN A 46 23.36 17.70 -7.19
CA GLN A 46 22.55 18.75 -6.57
C GLN A 46 21.05 18.45 -6.66
N SER A 47 20.56 18.06 -7.84
CA SER A 47 19.16 17.68 -8.06
C SER A 47 18.81 16.35 -7.36
N ASN A 48 19.78 15.45 -7.22
CA ASN A 48 19.62 14.15 -6.56
C ASN A 48 20.17 14.12 -5.12
N ALA A 49 20.45 15.27 -4.50
CA ALA A 49 20.82 15.39 -3.08
C ALA A 49 19.64 15.08 -2.15
N THR A 50 18.92 14.00 -2.42
CA THR A 50 17.80 13.49 -1.61
C THR A 50 18.26 12.45 -0.59
N MET A 51 19.58 12.28 -0.42
CA MET A 51 20.22 11.42 0.59
C MET A 51 20.06 12.00 2.00
N SER A 52 18.82 12.19 2.42
CA SER A 52 18.45 12.36 3.82
C SER A 52 18.17 10.95 4.35
N HIS A 53 19.19 10.33 4.95
CA HIS A 53 19.15 9.05 5.66
C HIS A 53 19.08 7.81 4.76
N ALA A 54 19.91 6.80 5.05
CA ALA A 54 19.64 5.44 4.58
C ALA A 54 18.19 5.13 4.98
N GLY A 55 17.38 4.64 4.03
CA GLY A 55 15.97 4.32 4.29
C GLY A 55 15.84 3.47 5.57
N PRO A 56 14.66 3.47 6.20
CA PRO A 56 14.51 2.99 7.57
C PRO A 56 15.09 1.57 7.75
N GLU A 57 15.88 1.40 8.81
CA GLU A 57 16.41 0.09 9.24
C GLU A 57 15.32 -0.83 9.81
N LEU A 58 14.13 -0.29 10.00
CA LEU A 58 12.95 -0.97 10.51
C LEU A 58 11.93 -1.19 9.41
N CYS A 59 11.20 -2.29 9.51
CA CYS A 59 10.05 -2.57 8.65
C CYS A 59 8.89 -1.59 8.94
N ALA A 60 7.99 -1.43 7.96
CA ALA A 60 6.89 -0.46 8.08
C ALA A 60 5.99 -0.74 9.29
N HIS A 61 5.73 -2.01 9.62
CA HIS A 61 4.94 -2.37 10.80
C HIS A 61 5.64 -2.03 12.12
N GLN A 62 6.97 -2.09 12.18
CA GLN A 62 7.74 -1.70 13.37
C GLN A 62 7.73 -0.19 13.57
N LEU A 63 7.78 0.59 12.48
CA LEU A 63 7.61 2.05 12.54
C LEU A 63 6.20 2.41 13.04
N PHE A 64 5.17 1.70 12.58
CA PHE A 64 3.81 1.84 13.11
C PHE A 64 3.75 1.51 14.62
N GLU A 65 4.38 0.42 15.06
CA GLU A 65 4.45 0.05 16.48
C GLU A 65 5.15 1.11 17.34
N GLN A 66 6.19 1.76 16.83
CA GLN A 66 6.82 2.90 17.50
C GLN A 66 5.86 4.08 17.64
N GLN A 67 5.06 4.36 16.61
CA GLN A 67 4.05 5.41 16.68
C GLN A 67 2.95 5.07 17.69
N VAL A 68 2.50 3.81 17.73
CA VAL A 68 1.53 3.33 18.74
C VAL A 68 2.06 3.55 20.16
N ALA A 69 3.34 3.30 20.41
CA ALA A 69 3.94 3.54 21.72
C ALA A 69 4.00 5.02 22.10
N ARG A 70 4.09 5.93 21.12
CA ARG A 70 4.14 7.39 21.34
C ARG A 70 2.77 7.97 21.65
N THR A 71 1.74 7.58 20.91
CA THR A 71 0.38 8.17 20.99
C THR A 71 -0.70 7.09 20.99
N PRO A 72 -0.76 6.20 21.99
CA PRO A 72 -1.64 5.03 21.96
C PRO A 72 -3.13 5.39 21.92
N ASP A 73 -3.52 6.46 22.60
CA ASP A 73 -4.94 6.83 22.78
C ASP A 73 -5.40 7.88 21.74
N ALA A 74 -4.53 8.27 20.80
CA ALA A 74 -4.90 9.11 19.67
C ALA A 74 -5.71 8.30 18.63
N VAL A 75 -6.58 8.99 17.89
CA VAL A 75 -7.35 8.37 16.80
C VAL A 75 -6.42 7.99 15.64
N ALA A 76 -6.41 6.72 15.27
CA ALA A 76 -5.64 6.21 14.14
C ALA A 76 -6.51 6.07 12.89
N VAL A 77 -7.71 5.49 13.05
CA VAL A 77 -8.65 5.21 11.95
C VAL A 77 -10.03 5.69 12.36
N ALA A 78 -10.71 6.38 11.45
CA ALA A 78 -12.13 6.71 11.55
C ALA A 78 -12.84 6.19 10.30
N CYS A 79 -13.85 5.34 10.48
CA CYS A 79 -14.63 4.75 9.41
C CYS A 79 -16.11 5.10 9.59
N GLY A 80 -16.69 5.78 8.61
CA GLY A 80 -18.08 6.25 8.71
C GLY A 80 -18.28 7.27 9.83
N GLU A 81 -19.46 7.28 10.44
CA GLU A 81 -19.84 8.23 11.50
C GLU A 81 -19.58 7.69 12.91
N ASP A 82 -19.60 6.37 13.09
CA ASP A 82 -19.63 5.75 14.43
C ASP A 82 -18.42 4.88 14.76
N GLU A 83 -17.61 4.44 13.79
CA GLU A 83 -16.44 3.61 14.08
C GLU A 83 -15.15 4.44 14.13
N VAL A 84 -14.58 4.53 15.33
CA VAL A 84 -13.29 5.19 15.57
C VAL A 84 -12.38 4.23 16.33
N LEU A 85 -11.19 3.98 15.78
CA LEU A 85 -10.14 3.19 16.42
C LEU A 85 -8.97 4.07 16.81
N THR A 86 -8.55 3.94 18.06
CA THR A 86 -7.28 4.48 18.54
C THR A 86 -6.10 3.70 17.97
N TYR A 87 -4.89 4.28 18.04
CA TYR A 87 -3.64 3.57 17.70
C TYR A 87 -3.50 2.26 18.49
N ARG A 88 -3.84 2.27 19.78
CA ARG A 88 -3.82 1.09 20.66
C ARG A 88 -4.79 0.01 20.18
N GLU A 89 -6.03 0.37 19.87
CA GLU A 89 -7.06 -0.57 19.43
C GLU A 89 -6.75 -1.16 18.05
N LEU A 90 -6.32 -0.30 17.11
CA LEU A 90 -5.91 -0.73 15.79
C LEU A 90 -4.73 -1.70 15.88
N ASN A 91 -3.71 -1.38 16.68
CA ASN A 91 -2.55 -2.25 16.88
C ASN A 91 -2.93 -3.58 17.53
N ARG A 92 -3.80 -3.56 18.54
CA ARG A 92 -4.32 -4.79 19.17
C ARG A 92 -5.04 -5.68 18.15
N ARG A 93 -5.99 -5.13 17.37
CA ARG A 93 -6.72 -5.90 16.35
C ARG A 93 -5.76 -6.47 15.29
N ALA A 94 -4.79 -5.68 14.84
CA ALA A 94 -3.78 -6.12 13.88
C ALA A 94 -2.84 -7.20 14.44
N ASN A 95 -2.42 -7.09 15.71
CA ASN A 95 -1.59 -8.10 16.38
C ASN A 95 -2.33 -9.43 16.51
N GLN A 96 -3.59 -9.39 16.96
CA GLN A 96 -4.44 -10.57 17.10
C GLN A 96 -4.60 -11.31 15.78
N LEU A 97 -4.89 -10.57 14.70
CA LEU A 97 -4.97 -11.15 13.36
C LEU A 97 -3.61 -11.66 12.87
N ALA A 98 -2.51 -10.95 13.14
CA ALA A 98 -1.17 -11.36 12.75
C ALA A 98 -0.71 -12.68 13.42
N HIS A 99 -0.98 -12.85 14.72
CA HIS A 99 -0.71 -14.11 15.42
C HIS A 99 -1.49 -15.28 14.82
N TYR A 100 -2.75 -15.04 14.48
CA TYR A 100 -3.57 -16.04 13.79
C TYR A 100 -3.02 -16.36 12.39
N LEU A 101 -2.60 -15.35 11.62
CA LEU A 101 -1.97 -15.55 10.31
C LEU A 101 -0.67 -16.35 10.41
N GLN A 102 0.16 -16.13 11.43
CA GLN A 102 1.37 -16.94 11.65
C GLN A 102 1.05 -18.41 11.94
N GLN A 103 -0.02 -18.70 12.69
CA GLN A 103 -0.49 -20.08 12.90
C GLN A 103 -0.93 -20.77 11.60
N LEU A 104 -1.38 -19.97 10.63
CA LEU A 104 -1.73 -20.45 9.29
C LEU A 104 -0.52 -20.56 8.35
N GLY A 105 0.69 -20.25 8.83
CA GLY A 105 1.92 -20.35 8.06
C GLY A 105 2.32 -19.06 7.32
N VAL A 106 1.66 -17.92 7.59
CA VAL A 106 2.12 -16.63 7.07
C VAL A 106 3.44 -16.24 7.73
N GLY A 107 4.42 -15.89 6.92
CA GLY A 107 5.76 -15.49 7.33
C GLY A 107 6.49 -14.81 6.16
N PRO A 108 7.85 -14.73 6.21
CA PRO A 108 8.64 -14.09 5.16
C PRO A 108 8.29 -14.61 3.76
N GLU A 109 8.07 -13.70 2.81
CA GLU A 109 7.75 -14.00 1.40
C GLU A 109 6.43 -14.76 1.14
N VAL A 110 5.60 -14.96 2.18
CA VAL A 110 4.27 -15.56 2.02
C VAL A 110 3.26 -14.49 1.59
N LEU A 111 2.56 -14.76 0.50
CA LEU A 111 1.56 -13.85 -0.06
C LEU A 111 0.17 -14.08 0.54
N VAL A 112 -0.49 -12.99 0.91
CA VAL A 112 -1.87 -12.98 1.42
C VAL A 112 -2.72 -12.04 0.56
N GLY A 113 -3.76 -12.57 -0.07
CA GLY A 113 -4.72 -11.75 -0.81
C GLY A 113 -5.57 -10.91 0.14
N ILE A 114 -5.86 -9.66 -0.22
CA ILE A 114 -6.78 -8.79 0.52
C ILE A 114 -7.86 -8.31 -0.44
N CYS A 115 -9.09 -8.80 -0.28
CA CYS A 115 -10.27 -8.41 -1.05
C CYS A 115 -11.35 -7.86 -0.11
N LEU A 116 -11.21 -6.60 0.29
CA LEU A 116 -12.10 -5.96 1.26
C LEU A 116 -12.57 -4.62 0.71
N GLU A 117 -13.80 -4.24 1.06
CA GLU A 117 -14.25 -2.87 0.89
C GLU A 117 -13.53 -1.92 1.86
N ARG A 118 -13.75 -0.61 1.70
CA ARG A 118 -13.15 0.38 2.61
C ARG A 118 -13.81 0.29 3.97
N SER A 119 -13.09 -0.27 4.93
CA SER A 119 -13.49 -0.35 6.33
C SER A 119 -12.27 -0.34 7.26
N SER A 120 -12.47 -0.28 8.57
CA SER A 120 -11.35 -0.38 9.51
C SER A 120 -10.62 -1.73 9.38
N GLU A 121 -11.34 -2.80 9.00
CA GLU A 121 -10.81 -4.13 8.75
C GLU A 121 -9.83 -4.19 7.58
N LEU A 122 -10.03 -3.36 6.54
CA LEU A 122 -9.05 -3.23 5.45
C LEU A 122 -7.68 -2.85 6.02
N ILE A 123 -7.64 -1.87 6.92
CA ILE A 123 -6.41 -1.38 7.55
C ILE A 123 -5.85 -2.41 8.53
N VAL A 124 -6.72 -3.04 9.34
CA VAL A 124 -6.33 -4.16 10.21
C VAL A 124 -5.68 -5.29 9.40
N GLY A 125 -6.27 -5.68 8.27
CA GLY A 125 -5.77 -6.73 7.38
C GLY A 125 -4.40 -6.40 6.80
N VAL A 126 -4.22 -5.19 6.28
CA VAL A 126 -2.91 -4.73 5.76
C VAL A 126 -1.85 -4.78 6.86
N LEU A 127 -2.12 -4.19 8.03
CA LEU A 127 -1.15 -4.18 9.13
C LEU A 127 -0.87 -5.59 9.67
N ALA A 128 -1.88 -6.45 9.75
CA ALA A 128 -1.72 -7.81 10.24
C ALA A 128 -0.85 -8.67 9.31
N VAL A 129 -1.01 -8.55 7.99
CA VAL A 129 -0.16 -9.26 7.02
C VAL A 129 1.31 -8.82 7.16
N LEU A 130 1.55 -7.51 7.24
CA LEU A 130 2.91 -6.97 7.42
C LEU A 130 3.52 -7.42 8.76
N LYS A 131 2.74 -7.40 9.85
CA LYS A 131 3.16 -7.85 11.18
C LYS A 131 3.45 -9.34 11.26
N ALA A 132 2.68 -10.16 10.55
CA ALA A 132 2.92 -11.60 10.45
C ALA A 132 4.22 -11.91 9.68
N GLY A 133 4.72 -10.95 8.90
CA GLY A 133 5.92 -11.06 8.08
C GLY A 133 5.63 -11.37 6.61
N GLY A 134 4.36 -11.45 6.22
CA GLY A 134 3.94 -11.71 4.85
C GLY A 134 3.85 -10.43 4.00
N ALA A 135 3.51 -10.62 2.74
CA ALA A 135 3.22 -9.54 1.80
C ALA A 135 1.79 -9.63 1.29
N TYR A 136 1.10 -8.49 1.17
CA TYR A 136 -0.28 -8.50 0.72
C TYR A 136 -0.41 -8.32 -0.80
N VAL A 137 -1.44 -8.95 -1.37
CA VAL A 137 -1.85 -8.77 -2.76
C VAL A 137 -3.25 -8.15 -2.76
N PRO A 138 -3.41 -6.86 -3.09
CA PRO A 138 -4.71 -6.20 -3.04
C PRO A 138 -5.56 -6.57 -4.26
N LEU A 139 -6.74 -7.09 -3.98
CA LEU A 139 -7.74 -7.55 -4.93
C LEU A 139 -8.92 -6.58 -4.87
N HIS A 140 -9.29 -6.00 -6.01
CA HIS A 140 -10.38 -5.03 -6.03
C HIS A 140 -11.74 -5.74 -5.99
N PRO A 141 -12.65 -5.40 -5.06
CA PRO A 141 -13.97 -6.02 -4.96
C PRO A 141 -14.84 -5.90 -6.21
N THR A 142 -14.60 -4.89 -7.05
CA THR A 142 -15.35 -4.68 -8.30
C THR A 142 -14.72 -5.33 -9.53
N TYR A 143 -13.59 -6.03 -9.39
CA TYR A 143 -13.01 -6.76 -10.52
C TYR A 143 -13.88 -7.96 -10.89
N PRO A 144 -14.03 -8.29 -12.18
CA PRO A 144 -14.69 -9.52 -12.60
C PRO A 144 -14.02 -10.73 -11.96
N GLY A 145 -14.80 -11.76 -11.62
CA GLY A 145 -14.29 -12.99 -11.00
C GLY A 145 -13.17 -13.66 -11.80
N GLU A 146 -13.21 -13.63 -13.14
CA GLU A 146 -12.13 -14.13 -14.01
C GLU A 146 -10.80 -13.37 -13.81
N ARG A 147 -10.87 -12.06 -13.56
CA ARG A 147 -9.68 -11.24 -13.29
C ARG A 147 -9.11 -11.54 -11.90
N LEU A 148 -9.98 -11.63 -10.90
CA LEU A 148 -9.57 -12.07 -9.55
C LEU A 148 -8.92 -13.45 -9.61
N ALA A 149 -9.49 -14.33 -10.44
CA ALA A 149 -9.01 -15.68 -10.64
C ALA A 149 -7.60 -15.77 -11.20
N TYR A 150 -7.40 -15.03 -12.29
CA TYR A 150 -6.09 -14.90 -12.91
C TYR A 150 -5.04 -14.39 -11.90
N LEU A 151 -5.37 -13.35 -11.13
CA LEU A 151 -4.44 -12.76 -10.15
C LEU A 151 -4.06 -13.76 -9.04
N LEU A 152 -5.05 -14.49 -8.51
CA LEU A 152 -4.82 -15.49 -7.46
C LEU A 152 -4.00 -16.68 -7.95
N GLN A 153 -4.23 -17.12 -9.19
CA GLN A 153 -3.45 -18.20 -9.80
C GLN A 153 -2.03 -17.77 -10.09
N GLU A 154 -1.82 -16.58 -10.64
CA GLU A 154 -0.48 -16.08 -10.96
C GLU A 154 0.34 -15.89 -9.68
N THR A 155 -0.25 -15.29 -8.65
CA THR A 155 0.42 -15.06 -7.37
C THR A 155 0.59 -16.31 -6.51
N HIS A 156 -0.08 -17.42 -6.84
CA HIS A 156 -0.09 -18.63 -6.01
C HIS A 156 -0.49 -18.34 -4.55
N VAL A 157 -1.39 -17.38 -4.34
CA VAL A 157 -1.86 -17.00 -2.99
C VAL A 157 -2.64 -18.15 -2.37
N GLY A 158 -2.14 -18.63 -1.23
CA GLY A 158 -2.80 -19.68 -0.45
C GLY A 158 -3.83 -19.17 0.55
N ILE A 159 -3.81 -17.87 0.89
CA ILE A 159 -4.70 -17.26 1.90
C ILE A 159 -5.28 -15.94 1.39
N VAL A 160 -6.61 -15.77 1.48
CA VAL A 160 -7.28 -14.50 1.14
C VAL A 160 -8.09 -13.98 2.32
N LEU A 161 -7.86 -12.74 2.72
CA LEU A 161 -8.71 -11.97 3.63
C LEU A 161 -9.84 -11.31 2.82
N THR A 162 -11.09 -11.59 3.16
CA THR A 162 -12.26 -11.04 2.46
C THR A 162 -13.46 -10.79 3.37
N GLN A 163 -14.46 -10.07 2.88
CA GLN A 163 -15.80 -10.04 3.44
C GLN A 163 -16.67 -11.14 2.82
N GLN A 164 -17.73 -11.53 3.52
CA GLN A 164 -18.65 -12.58 3.06
C GLN A 164 -19.21 -12.29 1.66
N GLN A 165 -19.76 -11.10 1.46
CA GLN A 165 -20.54 -10.77 0.26
C GLN A 165 -19.69 -10.85 -1.02
N LEU A 166 -18.37 -10.73 -0.87
CA LEU A 166 -17.39 -10.82 -1.96
C LEU A 166 -16.91 -12.25 -2.23
N CYS A 167 -17.24 -13.21 -1.35
CA CYS A 167 -16.74 -14.58 -1.43
C CYS A 167 -17.18 -15.28 -2.73
N GLU A 168 -18.42 -15.11 -3.17
CA GLU A 168 -18.91 -15.74 -4.42
C GLU A 168 -18.17 -15.24 -5.66
N GLN A 169 -17.57 -14.05 -5.60
CA GLN A 169 -16.77 -13.50 -6.69
C GLN A 169 -15.35 -14.08 -6.71
N ILE A 170 -14.83 -14.45 -5.54
CA ILE A 170 -13.49 -15.02 -5.35
C ILE A 170 -13.51 -16.56 -5.46
N PHE A 171 -14.63 -17.19 -5.10
CA PHE A 171 -14.83 -18.64 -5.14
C PHE A 171 -16.04 -18.94 -5.99
N ASN A 172 -15.83 -19.64 -7.10
CA ASN A 172 -16.95 -20.10 -7.93
C ASN A 172 -17.10 -21.61 -7.77
N PRO A 173 -18.12 -22.07 -7.00
CA PRO A 173 -18.35 -23.49 -6.75
C PRO A 173 -18.60 -24.29 -8.03
N SER A 174 -19.20 -23.64 -9.03
CA SER A 174 -19.62 -24.22 -10.31
C SER A 174 -18.44 -24.54 -11.22
N THR A 175 -17.39 -23.72 -11.20
CA THR A 175 -16.17 -23.93 -11.99
C THR A 175 -15.07 -24.64 -11.20
N GLY A 176 -15.23 -24.74 -9.88
CA GLY A 176 -14.18 -25.20 -8.97
C GLY A 176 -13.03 -24.23 -8.81
N PHE A 177 -13.22 -22.99 -9.23
CA PHE A 177 -12.25 -21.92 -9.09
C PHE A 177 -12.07 -21.56 -7.59
N GLY A 178 -10.81 -21.44 -7.15
CA GLY A 178 -10.46 -21.13 -5.77
C GLY A 178 -10.46 -22.32 -4.80
N LYS A 179 -10.73 -23.56 -5.23
CA LYS A 179 -10.85 -24.74 -4.34
C LYS A 179 -9.64 -24.99 -3.42
N ASP A 180 -8.44 -24.61 -3.86
CA ASP A 180 -7.19 -24.81 -3.11
C ASP A 180 -6.77 -23.57 -2.29
N ILE A 181 -7.56 -22.49 -2.32
CA ILE A 181 -7.28 -21.23 -1.62
C ILE A 181 -8.00 -21.23 -0.27
N GLY A 182 -7.26 -20.98 0.82
CA GLY A 182 -7.82 -20.81 2.15
C GLY A 182 -8.37 -19.41 2.37
N THR A 183 -9.69 -19.23 2.38
CA THR A 183 -10.30 -17.92 2.65
C THR A 183 -10.49 -17.66 4.13
N ARG A 184 -10.30 -16.42 4.55
CA ARG A 184 -10.47 -15.94 5.92
C ARG A 184 -11.28 -14.64 5.90
N TYR A 185 -12.10 -14.44 6.93
CA TYR A 185 -13.13 -13.41 6.96
C TYR A 185 -12.79 -12.31 7.95
N LEU A 186 -12.96 -11.04 7.54
CA LEU A 186 -13.07 -9.90 8.44
C LEU A 186 -14.53 -9.41 8.47
N PRO A 187 -15.12 -9.00 9.62
CA PRO A 187 -16.50 -8.50 9.70
C PRO A 187 -16.61 -7.20 8.87
N GLU A 188 -17.74 -6.69 8.38
CA GLU A 188 -19.15 -6.81 8.76
C GLU A 188 -20.01 -7.59 7.73
N GLY A 189 -21.00 -8.37 8.20
CA GLY A 189 -21.91 -9.15 7.35
C GLY A 189 -21.42 -10.59 7.07
N GLU A 190 -22.30 -11.56 7.30
CA GLU A 190 -22.05 -12.98 7.67
C GLU A 190 -21.64 -14.03 6.59
N VAL A 191 -20.44 -14.65 6.63
CA VAL A 191 -20.12 -16.10 6.35
C VAL A 191 -19.21 -16.67 5.19
N TYR A 192 -18.33 -17.61 5.63
CA TYR A 192 -17.75 -18.91 5.13
C TYR A 192 -16.63 -19.03 4.08
N THR A 193 -15.53 -19.74 4.45
CA THR A 193 -15.04 -20.91 3.67
C THR A 193 -14.49 -22.02 4.56
N SER A 194 -14.89 -23.24 4.22
CA SER A 194 -14.36 -24.52 4.68
C SER A 194 -13.02 -24.84 4.03
N ASN A 195 -12.07 -25.32 4.84
CA ASN A 195 -11.10 -26.28 4.35
C ASN A 195 -11.88 -27.60 4.14
N HIS A 196 -12.02 -28.07 2.90
CA HIS A 196 -13.02 -29.10 2.54
C HIS A 196 -12.72 -30.52 3.03
N ASN A 197 -11.85 -30.72 4.03
CA ASN A 197 -11.51 -32.04 4.53
C ASN A 197 -11.93 -32.38 5.96
N LYS A 198 -12.65 -31.53 6.69
CA LYS A 198 -13.33 -31.95 7.93
C LYS A 198 -14.62 -31.17 8.15
N SER A 199 -15.69 -31.91 8.38
CA SER A 199 -17.06 -31.50 8.70
C SER A 199 -17.21 -30.77 10.05
N SER A 200 -16.27 -29.90 10.40
CA SER A 200 -16.29 -29.08 11.61
C SER A 200 -15.67 -27.72 11.26
N GLY A 201 -16.40 -26.92 10.49
CA GLY A 201 -16.04 -25.54 10.22
C GLY A 201 -16.40 -24.66 11.42
N ASN A 202 -15.44 -23.90 11.94
CA ASN A 202 -15.71 -22.90 12.97
C ASN A 202 -16.63 -21.81 12.39
N THR A 203 -17.63 -21.34 13.14
CA THR A 203 -18.47 -20.18 12.77
C THR A 203 -17.60 -18.91 12.64
N LEU A 204 -18.09 -17.86 11.96
CA LEU A 204 -17.37 -16.57 11.87
C LEU A 204 -17.14 -16.00 13.28
N GLU A 205 -18.13 -16.14 14.16
CA GLU A 205 -17.99 -15.84 15.58
C GLU A 205 -16.88 -16.67 16.24
N GLN A 206 -16.79 -17.97 15.98
CA GLN A 206 -15.71 -18.81 16.52
C GLN A 206 -14.34 -18.47 15.93
N LEU A 207 -14.26 -18.07 14.65
CA LEU A 207 -13.03 -17.58 14.04
C LEU A 207 -12.61 -16.26 14.69
N TRP A 208 -13.55 -15.34 14.92
CA TRP A 208 -13.28 -14.10 15.62
C TRP A 208 -12.97 -14.30 17.09
N GLN A 209 -13.60 -15.26 17.77
CA GLN A 209 -13.19 -15.70 19.10
C GLN A 209 -11.76 -16.25 19.06
N THR A 210 -11.40 -17.02 18.03
CA THR A 210 -10.04 -17.54 17.87
C THR A 210 -9.03 -16.41 17.64
N VAL A 211 -9.35 -15.43 16.79
CA VAL A 211 -8.51 -14.26 16.50
C VAL A 211 -8.41 -13.36 17.73
N THR A 212 -9.53 -13.00 18.35
CA THR A 212 -9.56 -12.11 19.52
C THR A 212 -9.01 -12.76 20.80
N ALA A 213 -8.95 -14.10 20.85
CA ALA A 213 -8.25 -14.84 21.90
C ALA A 213 -6.74 -14.94 21.67
N GLN A 214 -6.23 -14.55 20.49
CA GLN A 214 -4.78 -14.46 20.29
C GLN A 214 -4.17 -13.38 21.17
N ALA A 215 -2.86 -13.48 21.38
CA ALA A 215 -2.09 -12.44 22.03
C ALA A 215 -2.28 -11.09 21.32
N ASP A 216 -2.40 -10.02 22.10
CA ASP A 216 -2.51 -8.65 21.58
C ASP A 216 -1.16 -7.91 21.63
N GLN A 217 -0.09 -8.55 22.09
CA GLN A 217 1.27 -8.02 22.06
C GLN A 217 1.84 -8.04 20.63
N ASN A 218 2.71 -7.06 20.35
CA ASN A 218 3.46 -7.00 19.10
C ASN A 218 4.25 -8.29 18.89
N LEU A 219 4.28 -8.74 17.64
CA LEU A 219 5.03 -9.93 17.26
C LEU A 219 6.52 -9.62 17.24
N ILE A 220 7.34 -10.59 17.59
CA ILE A 220 8.78 -10.50 17.33
C ILE A 220 8.97 -10.62 15.82
N SER A 221 9.41 -9.54 15.18
CA SER A 221 9.60 -9.55 13.73
C SER A 221 10.73 -10.51 13.35
N THR A 222 10.45 -11.40 12.40
CA THR A 222 11.40 -12.36 11.82
C THR A 222 11.86 -11.96 10.42
N ILE A 223 11.41 -10.79 9.94
CA ILE A 223 11.71 -10.24 8.62
C ILE A 223 12.64 -9.03 8.72
N SER A 224 13.35 -8.78 7.63
CA SER A 224 14.18 -7.60 7.41
C SER A 224 13.45 -6.56 6.53
N PRO A 225 13.90 -5.31 6.49
CA PRO A 225 13.35 -4.30 5.58
C PRO A 225 13.45 -4.66 4.09
N ASP A 226 14.28 -5.64 3.70
CA ASP A 226 14.41 -6.10 2.32
C ASP A 226 13.36 -7.15 1.93
N ASN A 227 12.59 -7.68 2.89
CA ASN A 227 11.50 -8.59 2.59
C ASN A 227 10.34 -7.87 1.90
N LEU A 228 9.58 -8.66 1.13
CA LEU A 228 8.42 -8.18 0.39
C LEU A 228 7.34 -7.63 1.34
N ALA A 229 6.68 -6.55 0.93
CA ALA A 229 5.55 -5.96 1.66
C ALA A 229 4.24 -6.04 0.87
N TYR A 230 4.27 -5.83 -0.44
CA TYR A 230 3.12 -6.04 -1.30
C TYR A 230 3.48 -6.42 -2.74
N ILE A 231 2.47 -6.94 -3.46
CA ILE A 231 2.47 -7.03 -4.92
C ILE A 231 1.22 -6.34 -5.48
N ILE A 232 1.40 -5.24 -6.21
CA ILE A 232 0.31 -4.55 -6.91
C ILE A 232 0.40 -4.84 -8.42
N TYR A 233 -0.69 -5.27 -9.03
CA TYR A 233 -0.74 -5.56 -10.46
C TYR A 233 -1.06 -4.32 -11.29
N THR A 234 -0.31 -4.16 -12.38
CA THR A 234 -0.53 -3.11 -13.37
C THR A 234 -0.97 -3.71 -14.70
N SER A 235 -1.63 -2.93 -15.57
CA SER A 235 -2.26 -3.43 -16.80
C SER A 235 -1.29 -4.03 -17.83
N GLY A 236 0.02 -3.76 -17.73
CA GLY A 236 1.06 -4.31 -18.60
C GLY A 236 0.93 -3.87 -20.06
N SER A 237 2.03 -3.40 -20.67
CA SER A 237 2.03 -3.00 -22.09
C SER A 237 1.71 -4.15 -23.06
N THR A 238 1.85 -5.40 -22.61
CA THR A 238 1.59 -6.62 -23.38
C THR A 238 0.15 -7.14 -23.23
N GLY A 239 -0.70 -6.44 -22.47
CA GLY A 239 -2.06 -6.89 -22.12
C GLY A 239 -2.11 -7.99 -21.04
N VAL A 240 -0.95 -8.46 -20.59
CA VAL A 240 -0.80 -9.40 -19.48
C VAL A 240 -0.43 -8.61 -18.23
N PRO A 241 -1.24 -8.66 -17.15
CA PRO A 241 -0.94 -7.94 -15.93
C PRO A 241 0.41 -8.33 -15.33
N LYS A 242 1.15 -7.35 -14.80
CA LYS A 242 2.45 -7.58 -14.14
C LYS A 242 2.41 -7.12 -12.69
N GLY A 243 2.82 -8.01 -11.78
CA GLY A 243 2.95 -7.72 -10.36
C GLY A 243 4.21 -6.90 -10.08
N VAL A 244 4.03 -5.71 -9.49
CA VAL A 244 5.14 -4.89 -8.99
C VAL A 244 5.37 -5.25 -7.54
N GLN A 245 6.57 -5.78 -7.27
CA GLN A 245 7.01 -6.18 -5.93
C GLN A 245 7.68 -5.00 -5.22
N VAL A 246 7.24 -4.69 -4.00
CA VAL A 246 7.81 -3.61 -3.19
C VAL A 246 8.13 -4.11 -1.79
N THR A 247 9.30 -3.74 -1.28
CA THR A 247 9.83 -4.18 0.02
C THR A 247 9.39 -3.29 1.17
N GLN A 248 9.48 -3.81 2.39
CA GLN A 248 9.19 -3.09 3.63
C GLN A 248 9.96 -1.76 3.76
N ARG A 249 11.23 -1.73 3.35
CA ARG A 249 12.05 -0.51 3.33
C ARG A 249 11.46 0.55 2.42
N GLY A 250 10.97 0.14 1.24
CA GLY A 250 10.32 1.03 0.28
C GLY A 250 9.08 1.71 0.88
N LEU A 251 8.24 0.94 1.58
CA LEU A 251 7.06 1.45 2.28
C LEU A 251 7.44 2.48 3.35
N GLY A 252 8.34 2.10 4.27
CA GLY A 252 8.75 2.98 5.37
C GLY A 252 9.38 4.28 4.86
N ASN A 253 10.25 4.18 3.84
CA ASN A 253 10.87 5.34 3.22
C ASN A 253 9.83 6.28 2.58
N LEU A 254 8.90 5.72 1.79
CA LEU A 254 7.84 6.50 1.15
C LEU A 254 6.96 7.22 2.18
N GLY A 255 6.48 6.49 3.19
CA GLY A 255 5.58 7.03 4.21
C GLY A 255 6.22 8.19 4.98
N LEU A 256 7.46 8.02 5.45
CA LEU A 256 8.16 9.07 6.20
C LEU A 256 8.49 10.28 5.32
N ALA A 257 8.98 10.06 4.10
CA ALA A 257 9.31 11.15 3.17
C ALA A 257 8.07 11.97 2.78
N GLN A 258 6.94 11.31 2.54
CA GLN A 258 5.69 12.00 2.23
C GLN A 258 5.11 12.73 3.43
N ALA A 259 5.18 12.13 4.62
CA ALA A 259 4.73 12.80 5.82
C ALA A 259 5.53 14.08 6.10
N GLU A 260 6.86 14.06 5.89
CA GLU A 260 7.69 15.26 5.94
C GLU A 260 7.26 16.28 4.88
N LYS A 261 7.09 15.83 3.63
CA LYS A 261 6.76 16.71 2.49
C LYS A 261 5.40 17.40 2.63
N PHE A 262 4.41 16.68 3.14
CA PHE A 262 3.03 17.14 3.28
C PHE A 262 2.68 17.59 4.70
N VAL A 263 3.67 17.57 5.61
CA VAL A 263 3.52 17.99 7.01
C VAL A 263 2.40 17.20 7.71
N ILE A 264 2.43 15.87 7.55
CA ILE A 264 1.49 14.95 8.19
C ILE A 264 2.03 14.55 9.56
N GLY A 265 1.17 14.61 10.57
CA GLY A 265 1.50 14.22 11.94
C GLY A 265 0.29 14.31 12.87
N PRO A 266 0.50 14.47 14.19
CA PRO A 266 -0.59 14.60 15.15
C PRO A 266 -1.56 15.73 14.79
N GLY A 267 -2.84 15.41 14.69
CA GLY A 267 -3.90 16.35 14.30
C GLY A 267 -4.21 16.41 12.81
N SER A 268 -3.35 15.83 11.95
CA SER A 268 -3.67 15.67 10.53
C SER A 268 -4.80 14.65 10.34
N ARG A 269 -5.73 14.96 9.43
CA ARG A 269 -6.85 14.11 9.04
C ARG A 269 -6.72 13.80 7.55
N VAL A 270 -6.35 12.57 7.23
CA VAL A 270 -6.05 12.14 5.85
C VAL A 270 -7.18 11.27 5.33
N LEU A 271 -7.77 11.63 4.19
CA LEU A 271 -8.77 10.77 3.54
C LEU A 271 -8.08 9.61 2.79
N GLN A 272 -8.50 8.39 3.07
CA GLN A 272 -8.17 7.19 2.31
C GLN A 272 -9.05 7.17 1.04
N PHE A 273 -8.55 7.75 -0.05
CA PHE A 273 -9.30 7.92 -1.29
C PHE A 273 -8.98 6.84 -2.31
N ALA A 274 -7.70 6.58 -2.57
CA ALA A 274 -7.29 5.61 -3.59
C ALA A 274 -7.81 4.20 -3.27
N SER A 275 -7.98 3.35 -4.27
CA SER A 275 -8.24 1.93 -3.97
C SER A 275 -6.95 1.24 -3.52
N LEU A 276 -7.06 0.21 -2.67
CA LEU A 276 -5.89 -0.58 -2.21
C LEU A 276 -5.12 -1.22 -3.39
N SER A 277 -5.79 -1.48 -4.52
CA SER A 277 -5.14 -1.96 -5.75
C SER A 277 -4.36 -0.88 -6.52
N PHE A 278 -4.31 0.36 -6.01
CA PHE A 278 -3.43 1.43 -6.50
C PHE A 278 -2.45 1.85 -5.42
N ASP A 279 -1.19 2.04 -5.80
CA ASP A 279 -0.07 2.39 -4.92
C ASP A 279 -0.25 3.73 -4.18
N ALA A 280 -1.03 4.67 -4.73
CA ALA A 280 -1.42 5.89 -4.03
C ALA A 280 -2.08 5.63 -2.66
N SER A 281 -2.78 4.51 -2.48
CA SER A 281 -3.36 4.14 -1.17
C SER A 281 -2.29 3.85 -0.12
N VAL A 282 -1.15 3.29 -0.54
CA VAL A 282 -0.02 2.98 0.35
C VAL A 282 0.57 4.27 0.91
N SER A 283 0.70 5.28 0.06
CA SER A 283 1.09 6.64 0.44
C SER A 283 0.14 7.21 1.50
N GLU A 284 -1.17 7.21 1.23
CA GLU A 284 -2.21 7.71 2.15
C GLU A 284 -2.14 7.03 3.52
N ILE A 285 -2.04 5.70 3.55
CA ILE A 285 -2.03 4.89 4.77
C ILE A 285 -0.75 5.16 5.58
N LEU A 286 0.42 5.05 4.94
CA LEU A 286 1.69 5.07 5.65
C LEU A 286 2.09 6.46 6.12
N MET A 287 1.91 7.49 5.30
CA MET A 287 2.26 8.86 5.74
C MET A 287 1.44 9.28 6.96
N THR A 288 0.23 8.73 7.11
CA THR A 288 -0.68 8.99 8.22
C THR A 288 -0.32 8.17 9.46
N LEU A 289 -0.30 6.83 9.33
CA LEU A 289 -0.19 5.92 10.48
C LEU A 289 1.24 5.84 11.05
N LEU A 290 2.27 6.19 10.28
CA LEU A 290 3.65 6.19 10.78
C LEU A 290 3.99 7.47 11.57
N THR A 291 3.15 8.51 11.52
CA THR A 291 3.46 9.84 12.07
C THR A 291 2.43 10.39 13.05
N GLY A 292 1.37 9.62 13.36
CA GLY A 292 0.40 9.99 14.39
C GLY A 292 -0.82 10.76 13.86
N GLY A 293 -1.00 10.81 12.53
CA GLY A 293 -2.23 11.33 11.92
C GLY A 293 -3.41 10.37 12.06
N SER A 294 -4.60 10.82 11.65
CA SER A 294 -5.82 10.01 11.63
C SER A 294 -6.25 9.74 10.19
N LEU A 295 -6.43 8.46 9.85
CA LEU A 295 -6.85 8.00 8.53
C LEU A 295 -8.38 7.87 8.49
N TYR A 296 -9.02 8.60 7.59
CA TYR A 296 -10.47 8.60 7.41
C TYR A 296 -10.85 7.71 6.23
N LEU A 297 -11.70 6.74 6.48
CA LEU A 297 -12.30 5.87 5.46
C LEU A 297 -13.78 6.21 5.30
N ALA A 298 -14.23 6.16 4.06
CA ALA A 298 -15.63 6.36 3.73
C ALA A 298 -16.05 5.37 2.64
N GLU A 299 -17.34 5.05 2.64
CA GLU A 299 -17.96 4.20 1.62
C GLU A 299 -17.72 4.75 0.20
N ALA A 300 -17.67 3.85 -0.78
CA ALA A 300 -17.42 4.21 -2.17
C ALA A 300 -18.39 5.27 -2.71
N ALA A 301 -19.64 5.29 -2.23
CA ALA A 301 -20.65 6.28 -2.62
C ALA A 301 -20.31 7.70 -2.14
N ARG A 302 -19.65 7.85 -0.98
CA ARG A 302 -19.33 9.15 -0.37
C ARG A 302 -18.07 9.81 -0.92
N ILE A 303 -17.22 9.04 -1.59
CA ILE A 303 -15.97 9.51 -2.20
C ILE A 303 -16.11 9.75 -3.72
N GLN A 304 -17.34 9.79 -4.23
CA GLN A 304 -17.58 10.11 -5.64
C GLN A 304 -17.24 11.59 -5.92
N PRO A 305 -16.66 11.90 -7.10
CA PRO A 305 -16.33 13.28 -7.47
C PRO A 305 -17.55 14.20 -7.42
N GLY A 306 -17.34 15.44 -6.96
CA GLY A 306 -18.40 16.45 -6.83
C GLY A 306 -18.90 16.63 -5.40
N LYS A 307 -20.22 16.84 -5.25
CA LYS A 307 -20.81 17.34 -3.99
C LYS A 307 -20.64 16.41 -2.80
N ASP A 308 -20.71 15.09 -3.02
CA ASP A 308 -20.64 14.12 -1.93
C ASP A 308 -19.23 14.09 -1.31
N LEU A 309 -18.18 14.11 -2.15
CA LEU A 309 -16.81 14.26 -1.69
C LEU A 309 -16.61 15.59 -0.97
N LEU A 310 -17.07 16.72 -1.51
CA LEU A 310 -16.94 18.03 -0.84
C LEU A 310 -17.61 18.04 0.54
N LYS A 311 -18.81 17.44 0.63
CA LYS A 311 -19.55 17.30 1.89
C LYS A 311 -18.77 16.45 2.89
N LEU A 312 -18.23 15.30 2.47
CA LEU A 312 -17.39 14.45 3.30
C LEU A 312 -16.15 15.19 3.82
N LEU A 313 -15.43 15.90 2.94
CA LEU A 313 -14.22 16.65 3.30
C LEU A 313 -14.52 17.71 4.38
N GLN A 314 -15.67 18.39 4.27
CA GLN A 314 -16.11 19.41 5.23
C GLN A 314 -16.55 18.79 6.56
N GLU A 315 -17.43 17.78 6.52
CA GLU A 315 -17.98 17.12 7.71
C GLU A 315 -16.88 16.49 8.57
N GLN A 316 -15.91 15.83 7.93
CA GLN A 316 -14.80 15.16 8.61
C GLN A 316 -13.61 16.09 8.87
N ALA A 317 -13.69 17.36 8.44
CA ALA A 317 -12.62 18.35 8.51
C ALA A 317 -11.27 17.82 7.99
N ILE A 318 -11.30 17.14 6.84
CA ILE A 318 -10.13 16.52 6.22
C ILE A 318 -9.08 17.60 5.93
N THR A 319 -7.84 17.36 6.39
CA THR A 319 -6.72 18.30 6.23
C THR A 319 -5.84 17.95 5.04
N CYS A 320 -5.84 16.69 4.59
CA CYS A 320 -5.07 16.22 3.45
C CYS A 320 -5.85 15.16 2.66
N VAL A 321 -5.83 15.27 1.34
CA VAL A 321 -6.40 14.28 0.42
C VAL A 321 -5.55 14.21 -0.85
N THR A 322 -5.37 13.01 -1.39
CA THR A 322 -4.71 12.76 -2.67
C THR A 322 -5.78 12.41 -3.71
N LEU A 323 -5.93 13.26 -4.73
CA LEU A 323 -6.93 13.08 -5.79
C LEU A 323 -6.25 12.97 -7.16
N PRO A 324 -6.72 12.07 -8.04
CA PRO A 324 -6.29 12.08 -9.43
C PRO A 324 -6.83 13.35 -10.12
N PRO A 325 -6.11 13.89 -11.14
CA PRO A 325 -6.51 15.13 -11.81
C PRO A 325 -7.93 15.12 -12.37
N SER A 326 -8.43 13.97 -12.81
CA SER A 326 -9.80 13.80 -13.32
C SER A 326 -10.88 14.04 -12.28
N VAL A 327 -10.60 13.80 -11.00
CA VAL A 327 -11.53 14.01 -9.89
C VAL A 327 -11.52 15.47 -9.45
N LEU A 328 -10.38 16.15 -9.55
CA LEU A 328 -10.26 17.58 -9.22
C LEU A 328 -10.99 18.49 -10.24
N ALA A 329 -11.17 18.01 -11.47
CA ALA A 329 -11.78 18.79 -12.55
C ALA A 329 -13.31 18.90 -12.48
N VAL A 330 -13.96 18.24 -11.50
CA VAL A 330 -15.41 18.11 -11.35
C VAL A 330 -15.87 18.89 -10.11
#